data_AF-A0A3D0Y054-F1
#
_entry.id   AF-A0A3D0Y054-F1
#
_cell.length_a   1.000
_cell.length_b   1.000
_cell.length_c   1.000
_cell.angle_alpha   90.00
_cell.angle_beta   90.00
_cell.angle_gamma   90.00
#
_symmetry.space_group_name_H-M   'P 1'
#
loop_
_entity.id
_entity.type
_entity.pdbx_description
1 polymer ?
#
loop_
_entity_poly.entity_id
_entity_poly.type
_entity_poly.pdbx_seq_one_letter_code
_entity_poly.pdbx_strand_id
1 'polypeptide(L)'
;MKSLSSWLLVMFMGMFWIFRIVVAFQAQYEKDFGGFIAFNMTVEVILLFLAILCMALVLRRNIIGGIIYLGAYGYYFGGYLLSNCLPALMSGESLGMSTLQNAMVCAVGLLIAIFVFFDLLIARVRKRDPKDKKTDWYFQNEKYDRKYDERADKNEYRNY
;
A
#
# COMPACT_ATOMS: atom_id res chain seq x y z
N MET A 1 15.60 9.74 -3.00
CA MET A 1 14.76 10.60 -3.87
C MET A 1 13.36 9.99 -3.99
N LYS A 2 12.29 10.79 -4.07
CA LYS A 2 10.95 10.25 -4.36
C LYS A 2 10.92 9.84 -5.84
N SER A 3 10.65 8.57 -6.13
CA SER A 3 10.43 8.11 -7.52
C SER A 3 9.10 8.67 -8.04
N LEU A 4 8.99 8.82 -9.36
CA LEU A 4 7.76 9.22 -10.04
C LEU A 4 6.58 8.32 -9.62
N SER A 5 6.83 7.01 -9.50
CA SER A 5 5.86 6.03 -9.00
C SER A 5 5.29 6.38 -7.61
N SER A 6 6.12 6.85 -6.67
CA SER A 6 5.62 7.23 -5.33
C SER A 6 4.77 8.51 -5.35
N TRP A 7 5.05 9.44 -6.28
CA TRP A 7 4.21 10.62 -6.47
C TRP A 7 2.86 10.25 -7.07
N LEU A 8 2.88 9.37 -8.08
CA LEU A 8 1.67 8.86 -8.73
C LEU A 8 0.76 8.13 -7.73
N LEU A 9 1.32 7.31 -6.83
CA LEU A 9 0.53 6.63 -5.80
C LEU A 9 -0.18 7.61 -4.85
N VAL A 10 0.50 8.69 -4.43
CA VAL A 10 -0.14 9.72 -3.60
C VAL A 10 -1.26 10.44 -4.36
N MET A 11 -1.09 10.68 -5.66
CA MET A 11 -2.17 11.24 -6.48
C MET A 11 -3.37 10.30 -6.56
N PHE A 12 -3.17 8.99 -6.78
CA PHE A 12 -4.26 8.02 -6.78
C PHE A 12 -4.95 7.90 -5.41
N MET A 13 -4.19 7.95 -4.31
CA MET A 13 -4.77 8.06 -2.96
C MET A 13 -5.68 9.30 -2.85
N GLY A 14 -5.20 10.46 -3.30
CA GLY A 14 -5.96 11.71 -3.28
C GLY A 14 -7.22 11.66 -4.14
N MET A 15 -7.12 11.15 -5.37
CA MET A 15 -8.26 11.00 -6.28
C MET A 15 -9.31 10.06 -5.70
N PHE A 16 -8.90 8.90 -5.19
CA PHE A 16 -9.81 7.93 -4.58
C PHE A 16 -10.47 8.52 -3.33
N TRP A 17 -9.72 9.27 -2.52
CA TRP A 17 -10.26 9.96 -1.35
C TRP A 17 -11.32 11.02 -1.73
N ILE A 18 -11.04 11.88 -2.72
CA ILE A 18 -12.02 12.86 -3.22
C ILE A 18 -13.28 12.16 -3.74
N PHE A 19 -13.11 11.08 -4.51
CA PHE A 19 -14.24 10.28 -4.99
C PHE A 19 -15.09 9.76 -3.82
N ARG A 20 -14.49 9.23 -2.75
CA ARG A 20 -15.22 8.77 -1.57
C ARG A 20 -15.92 9.89 -0.81
N ILE A 21 -15.36 11.11 -0.76
CA ILE A 21 -16.08 12.28 -0.21
C ILE A 21 -17.36 12.54 -0.98
N VAL A 22 -17.30 12.53 -2.32
CA VAL A 22 -18.49 12.79 -3.13
C VAL A 22 -19.55 11.72 -2.87
N VAL A 23 -19.16 10.44 -2.81
CA VAL A 23 -20.07 9.34 -2.47
C VAL A 23 -20.69 9.54 -1.08
N ALA A 24 -19.87 9.84 -0.07
CA ALA A 24 -20.33 10.07 1.30
C ALA A 24 -21.27 11.28 1.40
N PHE A 25 -20.98 12.36 0.66
CA PHE A 25 -21.81 13.56 0.63
C PHE A 25 -23.17 13.28 -0.01
N GLN A 26 -23.24 12.51 -1.09
CA GLN A 26 -24.52 12.16 -1.70
C GLN A 26 -25.36 11.22 -0.83
N ALA A 27 -24.70 10.30 -0.11
CA ALA A 27 -25.36 9.41 0.83
C ALA A 27 -26.10 10.18 1.95
N GLN A 28 -25.68 11.40 2.32
CA GLN A 28 -26.39 12.24 3.29
C GLN A 28 -27.76 12.73 2.79
N TYR A 29 -27.96 12.79 1.48
CA TYR A 29 -29.24 13.18 0.86
C TYR A 29 -30.06 11.97 0.41
N GLU A 30 -29.74 10.77 0.90
CA GLU A 30 -30.37 9.51 0.50
C GLU A 30 -30.29 9.26 -1.02
N LYS A 31 -29.24 9.78 -1.66
CA LYS A 31 -28.97 9.60 -3.09
C LYS A 31 -27.69 8.80 -3.29
N ASP A 32 -27.74 7.88 -4.24
CA ASP A 32 -26.56 7.15 -4.69
C ASP A 32 -25.81 7.94 -5.74
N PHE A 33 -24.49 7.99 -5.63
CA PHE A 33 -23.66 8.60 -6.66
C PHE A 33 -23.51 7.62 -7.83
N GLY A 34 -24.45 7.62 -8.77
CA GLY A 34 -24.38 6.75 -9.95
C GLY A 34 -24.30 5.26 -9.62
N GLY A 35 -24.93 4.83 -8.51
CA GLY A 35 -24.90 3.45 -8.02
C GLY A 35 -23.76 3.12 -7.04
N PHE A 36 -22.87 4.08 -6.74
CA PHE A 36 -21.86 3.93 -5.69
C PHE A 36 -22.42 4.34 -4.34
N ILE A 37 -22.24 3.46 -3.35
CA ILE A 37 -22.81 3.63 -2.01
C ILE A 37 -21.75 3.77 -0.92
N ALA A 38 -22.14 4.39 0.19
CA ALA A 38 -21.43 4.33 1.45
C ALA A 38 -22.01 3.15 2.26
N PHE A 39 -21.19 2.14 2.56
CA PHE A 39 -21.66 0.90 3.20
C PHE A 39 -22.09 1.14 4.64
N ASN A 40 -21.32 1.95 5.35
CA ASN A 40 -21.67 2.42 6.68
C ASN A 40 -21.22 3.87 6.78
N MET A 41 -22.19 4.79 6.87
CA MET A 41 -21.91 6.23 6.85
C MET A 41 -20.97 6.66 7.98
N THR A 42 -21.17 6.13 9.20
CA THR A 42 -20.32 6.46 10.34
C THR A 42 -18.87 6.03 10.11
N VAL A 43 -18.67 4.81 9.63
CA VAL A 43 -17.32 4.28 9.35
C VAL A 43 -16.68 4.99 8.17
N GLU A 44 -17.45 5.32 7.13
CA GLU A 44 -16.98 6.09 5.96
C GLU A 44 -16.42 7.45 6.38
N VAL A 45 -17.15 8.20 7.22
CA VAL A 45 -16.69 9.52 7.69
C VAL A 45 -15.39 9.38 8.49
N ILE A 46 -15.31 8.42 9.41
CA ILE A 46 -14.09 8.15 10.19
C ILE A 46 -12.93 7.82 9.25
N LEU A 47 -13.18 6.97 8.24
CA LEU A 47 -12.19 6.56 7.26
C LEU A 47 -11.69 7.76 6.42
N LEU A 48 -12.56 8.68 6.03
CA LEU A 48 -12.18 9.88 5.27
C LEU A 48 -11.20 10.77 6.05
N PHE A 49 -11.43 10.98 7.35
CA PHE A 49 -10.50 11.74 8.18
C PHE A 49 -9.17 10.99 8.40
N LEU A 50 -9.25 9.68 8.65
CA LEU A 50 -8.08 8.82 8.83
C LEU A 50 -7.24 8.77 7.55
N ALA A 51 -7.86 8.75 6.37
CA ALA A 51 -7.17 8.75 5.08
C ALA A 51 -6.32 10.02 4.87
N ILE A 52 -6.80 11.21 5.29
CA ILE A 52 -6.01 12.45 5.24
C ILE A 52 -4.76 12.33 6.13
N LEU A 53 -4.93 11.84 7.38
CA LEU A 53 -3.82 11.65 8.31
C LEU A 53 -2.79 10.67 7.76
N CYS A 54 -3.25 9.54 7.21
CA CYS A 54 -2.42 8.56 6.54
C CYS A 54 -1.67 9.17 5.35
N MET A 55 -2.34 9.98 4.52
CA MET A 55 -1.71 10.63 3.36
C MET A 55 -0.58 11.57 3.78
N ALA A 56 -0.76 12.34 4.87
CA ALA A 56 0.29 13.20 5.43
C ALA A 56 1.50 12.37 5.91
N LEU A 57 1.26 11.22 6.57
CA LEU A 57 2.33 10.31 7.01
C LEU A 57 3.05 9.63 5.83
N VAL A 58 2.33 9.23 4.79
CA VAL A 58 2.88 8.64 3.56
C VAL A 58 3.77 9.65 2.83
N LEU A 59 3.35 10.92 2.75
CA LEU A 59 4.14 12.01 2.19
C LEU A 59 5.47 12.23 2.92
N ARG A 60 5.47 12.04 4.25
CA ARG A 60 6.66 12.05 5.12
C ARG A 60 7.46 10.73 5.08
N ARG A 61 7.04 9.75 4.28
CA ARG A 61 7.65 8.41 4.15
C ARG A 61 7.67 7.62 5.46
N ASN A 62 6.66 7.81 6.31
CA ASN A 62 6.52 7.05 7.55
C ASN A 62 5.73 5.75 7.29
N ILE A 63 6.31 4.59 7.58
CA ILE A 63 5.68 3.28 7.34
C ILE A 63 4.36 3.12 8.11
N ILE A 64 4.26 3.77 9.28
CA ILE A 64 3.09 3.65 10.16
C ILE A 64 1.84 4.13 9.42
N GLY A 65 1.98 5.20 8.62
CA GLY A 65 0.88 5.68 7.78
C GLY A 65 0.41 4.64 6.77
N GLY A 66 1.34 3.90 6.14
CA GLY A 66 1.02 2.81 5.22
C GLY A 66 0.36 1.61 5.90
N ILE A 67 0.82 1.22 7.09
CA ILE A 67 0.23 0.12 7.86
C ILE A 67 -1.20 0.45 8.28
N ILE A 68 -1.41 1.64 8.84
CA ILE A 68 -2.75 2.09 9.27
C ILE A 68 -3.67 2.20 8.06
N TYR A 69 -3.18 2.74 6.94
CA TYR A 69 -3.96 2.87 5.71
C TYR A 69 -4.38 1.50 5.16
N LEU A 70 -3.45 0.55 5.09
CA LEU A 70 -3.72 -0.83 4.66
C LEU A 70 -4.72 -1.53 5.59
N GLY A 71 -4.56 -1.40 6.91
CA GLY A 71 -5.46 -2.00 7.88
C GLY A 71 -6.88 -1.43 7.81
N ALA A 72 -7.01 -0.11 7.74
CA ALA A 72 -8.31 0.56 7.71
C ALA A 72 -9.05 0.29 6.39
N TYR A 73 -8.37 0.40 5.25
CA TYR A 73 -8.96 0.09 3.94
C TYR A 73 -9.22 -1.40 3.78
N GLY A 74 -8.33 -2.25 4.30
CA GLY A 74 -8.51 -3.70 4.40
C GLY A 74 -9.78 -4.08 5.15
N TYR A 75 -9.99 -3.48 6.33
CA TYR A 75 -11.19 -3.71 7.12
C TYR A 75 -12.45 -3.23 6.39
N TYR A 76 -12.46 -1.99 5.89
CA TYR A 76 -13.66 -1.40 5.34
C TYR A 76 -14.04 -1.98 3.97
N PHE A 77 -13.14 -1.88 2.99
CA PHE A 77 -13.40 -2.35 1.62
C PHE A 77 -13.30 -3.88 1.51
N GLY A 78 -12.36 -4.49 2.22
CA GLY A 78 -12.24 -5.96 2.27
C GLY A 78 -13.42 -6.60 3.01
N GLY A 79 -13.90 -5.98 4.09
CA GLY A 79 -15.11 -6.41 4.80
C GLY A 79 -16.33 -6.43 3.88
N TYR A 80 -16.49 -5.41 3.02
CA TYR A 80 -17.57 -5.40 2.02
C TYR A 80 -17.46 -6.55 1.01
N LEU A 81 -16.26 -6.77 0.45
CA LEU A 81 -16.04 -7.86 -0.52
C LEU A 81 -16.32 -9.24 0.08
N LEU A 82 -15.86 -9.48 1.31
CA LEU A 82 -16.06 -10.77 1.99
C LEU A 82 -17.53 -11.01 2.36
N SER A 83 -18.28 -9.97 2.68
CA SER A 83 -19.69 -10.10 3.07
C SER A 83 -20.64 -10.16 1.88
N ASN A 84 -20.32 -9.51 0.75
CA ASN A 84 -21.25 -9.40 -0.38
C ASN A 84 -20.82 -10.21 -1.60
N CYS A 85 -19.51 -10.36 -1.87
CA CYS A 85 -19.05 -11.07 -3.06
C CYS A 85 -18.76 -12.54 -2.79
N LEU A 86 -18.15 -12.86 -1.64
CA LEU A 86 -17.78 -14.23 -1.33
C LEU A 86 -18.99 -15.18 -1.22
N PRO A 87 -20.11 -14.81 -0.57
CA PRO A 87 -21.26 -15.71 -0.49
C PRO A 87 -21.88 -16.02 -1.86
N ALA A 88 -22.00 -15.01 -2.73
CA ALA A 88 -22.52 -15.19 -4.08
C ALA A 88 -21.65 -16.13 -4.93
N LEU A 89 -20.32 -16.02 -4.79
CA LEU A 89 -19.37 -16.95 -5.44
C LEU A 89 -19.52 -18.38 -4.91
N MET A 90 -19.81 -18.55 -3.62
CA MET A 90 -19.97 -19.87 -2.99
C MET A 90 -21.33 -20.51 -3.31
N SER A 91 -22.40 -19.72 -3.47
CA SER A 91 -23.73 -20.20 -3.82
C SER A 91 -23.92 -20.45 -5.32
N GLY A 92 -22.97 -20.01 -6.15
CA GLY A 92 -23.08 -20.07 -7.62
C GLY A 92 -24.07 -19.05 -8.20
N GLU A 93 -24.50 -18.06 -7.41
CA GLU A 93 -25.41 -17.02 -7.84
C GLU A 93 -24.66 -15.90 -8.58
N SER A 94 -25.32 -15.31 -9.58
CA SER A 94 -24.80 -14.12 -10.26
C SER A 94 -24.83 -12.91 -9.34
N LEU A 95 -23.72 -12.18 -9.26
CA LEU A 95 -23.67 -10.90 -8.56
C LEU A 95 -24.62 -9.89 -9.19
N GLY A 96 -25.43 -9.22 -8.37
CA GLY A 96 -26.18 -8.05 -8.81
C GLY A 96 -25.25 -6.97 -9.37
N MET A 97 -25.71 -6.25 -10.40
CA MET A 97 -24.90 -5.24 -11.09
C MET A 97 -24.37 -4.15 -10.14
N SER A 98 -25.19 -3.72 -9.17
CA SER A 98 -24.80 -2.76 -8.13
C SER A 98 -23.69 -3.29 -7.22
N THR A 99 -23.78 -4.55 -6.78
CA THR A 99 -22.77 -5.21 -5.96
C THR A 99 -21.45 -5.33 -6.71
N LEU A 100 -21.50 -5.72 -8.00
CA LEU A 100 -20.31 -5.82 -8.84
C LEU A 100 -19.62 -4.46 -9.01
N GLN A 101 -20.39 -3.41 -9.28
CA GLN A 101 -19.86 -2.04 -9.43
C GLN A 101 -19.15 -1.57 -8.15
N ASN A 102 -19.78 -1.77 -6.98
CA ASN A 102 -19.17 -1.39 -5.70
C ASN A 102 -17.97 -2.28 -5.35
N ALA A 103 -18.01 -3.57 -5.70
CA ALA A 103 -16.89 -4.49 -5.51
C ALA A 103 -15.64 -4.07 -6.29
N MET A 104 -15.81 -3.59 -7.54
CA MET A 104 -14.70 -3.07 -8.34
C MET A 104 -14.03 -1.86 -7.68
N VAL A 105 -14.82 -0.94 -7.13
CA VAL A 105 -14.30 0.21 -6.38
C VAL A 105 -13.57 -0.23 -5.12
N CYS A 106 -14.11 -1.20 -4.38
CA CYS A 106 -13.45 -1.78 -3.22
C CYS A 106 -12.10 -2.40 -3.59
N ALA A 107 -12.04 -3.14 -4.70
CA ALA A 107 -10.80 -3.74 -5.19
C ALA A 107 -9.75 -2.67 -5.54
N VAL A 108 -10.16 -1.59 -6.22
CA VAL A 108 -9.27 -0.45 -6.51
C VAL A 108 -8.74 0.19 -5.22
N GLY A 109 -9.62 0.43 -4.24
CA GLY A 109 -9.23 0.99 -2.93
C GLY A 109 -8.20 0.12 -2.21
N LEU A 110 -8.41 -1.20 -2.19
CA LEU A 110 -7.47 -2.16 -1.61
C LEU A 110 -6.14 -2.21 -2.36
N LEU A 111 -6.16 -2.23 -3.69
CA LEU A 111 -4.95 -2.23 -4.50
C LEU A 111 -4.10 -0.99 -4.23
N ILE A 112 -4.72 0.20 -4.16
CA ILE A 112 -4.02 1.43 -3.79
C ILE A 112 -3.38 1.27 -2.41
N ALA A 113 -4.11 0.76 -1.42
CA ALA A 113 -3.59 0.60 -0.06
C ALA A 113 -2.39 -0.37 0.01
N ILE A 114 -2.47 -1.48 -0.72
CA ILE A 114 -1.39 -2.46 -0.85
C ILE A 114 -0.15 -1.81 -1.50
N PHE A 115 -0.31 -1.11 -2.63
CA PHE A 115 0.80 -0.47 -3.30
C PHE A 115 1.46 0.62 -2.48
N VAL A 116 0.68 1.40 -1.73
CA VAL A 116 1.21 2.43 -0.81
C VAL A 116 2.05 1.80 0.29
N PHE A 117 1.58 0.70 0.88
CA PHE A 117 2.33 -0.02 1.88
C PHE A 117 3.65 -0.58 1.32
N PHE A 118 3.61 -1.24 0.15
CA PHE A 118 4.81 -1.77 -0.48
C PHE A 118 5.80 -0.70 -0.93
N ASP A 119 5.34 0.45 -1.46
CA ASP A 119 6.21 1.57 -1.82
C ASP A 119 6.97 2.10 -0.59
N LEU A 120 6.31 2.20 0.56
CA LEU A 120 6.93 2.59 1.82
C LEU A 120 7.90 1.52 2.35
N LEU A 121 7.55 0.24 2.22
CA LEU A 121 8.41 -0.88 2.61
C LEU A 121 9.69 -0.89 1.78
N ILE A 122 9.58 -0.81 0.46
CA ILE A 122 10.73 -0.75 -0.47
C ILE A 122 11.58 0.50 -0.20
N ALA A 123 10.94 1.64 0.09
CA ALA A 123 11.67 2.85 0.48
C ALA A 123 12.47 2.67 1.78
N ARG A 124 11.93 1.93 2.76
CA ARG A 124 12.63 1.61 4.00
C ARG A 124 13.79 0.63 3.76
N VAL A 125 13.59 -0.40 2.95
CA VAL A 125 14.65 -1.38 2.60
C VAL A 125 15.81 -0.69 1.89
N ARG A 126 15.53 0.20 0.92
CA ARG A 126 16.57 0.97 0.22
C ARG A 126 17.38 1.92 1.12
N LYS A 127 16.83 2.37 2.25
CA LYS A 127 17.57 3.19 3.22
C LYS A 127 18.54 2.37 4.09
N ARG A 128 18.32 1.05 4.21
CA ARG A 128 19.17 0.17 5.02
C ARG A 128 20.52 -0.10 4.35
N ASP A 129 20.55 -0.14 3.02
CA ASP A 129 21.76 -0.32 2.21
C ASP A 129 21.86 0.81 1.16
N PRO A 130 22.37 2.00 1.55
CA PRO A 130 22.43 3.14 0.66
C PRO A 130 23.53 2.95 -0.40
N LYS A 131 23.13 2.54 -1.61
CA LYS A 131 24.06 2.45 -2.74
C LYS A 131 24.31 3.81 -3.37
N ASP A 132 25.56 4.25 -3.43
CA ASP A 132 25.96 5.48 -4.11
C ASP A 132 26.45 5.18 -5.52
N LYS A 133 25.63 5.50 -6.52
CA LYS A 133 25.96 5.30 -7.94
C LYS A 133 27.26 5.98 -8.39
N LYS A 134 27.75 7.01 -7.69
CA LYS A 134 28.98 7.73 -8.07
C LYS A 134 30.25 7.06 -7.57
N THR A 135 30.17 6.29 -6.50
CA THR A 135 31.33 5.71 -5.81
C THR A 135 31.27 4.18 -5.81
N ASP A 136 30.10 3.57 -5.69
CA ASP A 136 29.94 2.11 -5.62
C ASP A 136 30.39 1.39 -6.90
N TRP A 137 30.24 2.00 -8.08
CA TRP A 137 30.71 1.40 -9.33
C TRP A 137 32.24 1.20 -9.36
N TYR A 138 32.97 1.99 -8.57
CA TYR A 138 34.42 1.88 -8.45
C TYR A 138 34.82 0.75 -7.49
N PHE A 139 34.13 0.63 -6.35
CA PHE A 139 34.43 -0.33 -5.29
C PHE A 139 33.83 -1.74 -5.52
N GLN A 140 32.89 -1.91 -6.45
CA GLN A 140 32.29 -3.21 -6.80
C GLN A 140 33.06 -3.99 -7.89
N ASN A 141 34.26 -3.56 -8.28
CA ASN A 141 35.09 -4.30 -9.25
C ASN A 141 35.92 -5.39 -8.55
N GLU A 142 36.17 -6.53 -9.22
CA GLU A 142 36.97 -7.67 -8.73
C GLU A 142 38.38 -7.28 -8.21
N LYS A 143 38.89 -6.10 -8.59
CA LYS A 143 40.17 -5.56 -8.12
C LYS A 143 40.15 -5.09 -6.66
N TYR A 144 38.98 -4.70 -6.15
CA TYR A 144 38.76 -4.21 -4.78
C TYR A 144 37.99 -5.21 -3.92
N ASP A 145 37.53 -6.31 -4.51
CA ASP A 145 37.04 -7.44 -3.75
C ASP A 145 38.17 -7.95 -2.87
N ARG A 146 37.86 -8.24 -1.60
CA ARG A 146 38.86 -8.65 -0.62
C ARG A 146 39.49 -9.96 -1.10
N LYS A 147 40.67 -9.87 -1.71
CA LYS A 147 41.49 -11.03 -2.01
C LYS A 147 41.95 -11.60 -0.67
N TYR A 148 41.35 -12.71 -0.25
CA TYR A 148 41.89 -13.49 0.85
C TYR A 148 43.26 -13.97 0.40
N ASP A 149 44.31 -13.43 1.02
CA ASP A 149 45.66 -13.93 0.84
C ASP A 149 45.66 -15.41 1.26
N GLU A 150 46.21 -16.30 0.44
CA GLU A 150 46.36 -17.71 0.81
C GLU A 150 47.29 -17.89 2.01
N ARG A 151 48.10 -16.86 2.33
CA ARG A 151 48.92 -16.74 3.55
C ARG A 151 48.19 -16.12 4.74
N ALA A 152 46.93 -15.68 4.57
CA ALA A 152 46.11 -15.25 5.70
C ALA A 152 45.87 -16.49 6.58
N ASP A 153 46.65 -16.52 7.65
CA ASP A 153 46.84 -17.59 8.60
C ASP A 153 45.60 -18.49 8.77
N LYS A 154 45.61 -19.65 8.10
CA LYS A 154 44.75 -20.77 8.46
C LYS A 154 45.33 -21.31 9.75
N ASN A 155 45.05 -20.61 10.85
CA ASN A 155 45.40 -21.09 12.18
C ASN A 155 44.57 -22.34 12.46
N GLU A 156 45.07 -23.47 11.99
CA GLU A 156 44.71 -24.80 12.44
C GLU A 156 45.27 -24.96 13.86
N TYR A 157 44.65 -24.29 14.83
CA TYR A 157 44.90 -24.61 16.22
C TYR A 157 44.42 -26.05 16.45
N ARG A 158 45.38 -26.98 16.45
CA ARG A 158 45.17 -28.37 16.83
C ARG A 158 44.74 -28.38 18.30
N ASN A 159 43.44 -28.53 18.53
CA ASN A 159 42.90 -28.80 19.85
C ASN A 159 43.33 -30.21 20.25
N TYR A 160 44.20 -30.30 21.25
CA TYR A 160 44.53 -31.56 21.95
C TYR A 160 43.48 -31.84 23.03
#